data_AF-A0A654CPI9-F1
#
_entry.id   AF-A0A654CPI9-F1
#
_cell.length_a   1.000
_cell.length_b   1.000
_cell.length_c   1.000
_cell.angle_alpha   90.00
_cell.angle_beta   90.00
_cell.angle_gamma   90.00
#
_symmetry.space_group_name_H-M   'P 1'
#
loop_
_entity.id
_entity.type
_entity.pdbx_description
1 polymer ?
#
loop_
_entity_poly.entity_id
_entity_poly.type
_entity_poly.pdbx_seq_one_letter_code
_entity_poly.pdbx_strand_id
1 'polypeptide(L)'
;MSRSHRKKPKQASREQNSSPTQASPLVRLASAFITPDERKVVVFTDDILLNQLRRDGPKIEESFDRLCADDLSKLSSLLSKSTGLVYSGLSVATQKEDELRSACAQLLLNAANSFAAATAVLRMGYVLQPGIIIRSLLEAVSTTLHLVQHPNDLTAYQNHTLQSPKTIAAAKKALPPFGQLYGHFSDSFAHIGQLHKSITPIRVFSERHEALEVNLSSLRIAAWLMYVTAELVFNELVTAPRYWHPVDQGYKYEPSEEEKEWMKIFFQMSDAI
;
A
#
# COMPACT_ATOMS: atom_id res chain seq x y z
N MET A 1 22.22 73.24 49.13
CA MET A 1 23.62 73.06 49.57
C MET A 1 23.88 71.59 49.85
N SER A 2 25.00 71.11 49.33
CA SER A 2 25.83 69.98 49.78
C SER A 2 25.31 68.54 49.78
N ARG A 3 26.13 67.71 49.12
CA ARG A 3 26.21 66.25 49.09
C ARG A 3 26.44 65.67 50.50
N SER A 4 26.04 64.42 50.74
CA SER A 4 26.96 63.42 51.30
C SER A 4 26.42 61.98 51.20
N HIS A 5 27.29 61.10 50.72
CA HIS A 5 27.17 59.65 50.71
C HIS A 5 27.23 59.02 52.12
N ARG A 6 26.55 57.88 52.32
CA ARG A 6 27.22 56.61 52.70
C ARG A 6 26.30 55.37 52.61
N LYS A 7 26.79 54.38 51.85
CA LYS A 7 26.32 52.97 51.80
C LYS A 7 26.78 52.23 53.07
N LYS A 8 26.07 51.21 53.57
CA LYS A 8 26.20 49.73 53.32
C LYS A 8 25.59 48.98 54.55
N PRO A 9 25.43 47.63 54.59
CA PRO A 9 24.74 46.68 53.70
C PRO A 9 23.99 45.54 54.48
N LYS A 10 23.56 44.48 53.75
CA LYS A 10 23.02 43.16 54.19
C LYS A 10 21.51 43.14 54.51
N GLN A 11 20.71 42.20 54.01
CA GLN A 11 20.99 40.79 53.79
C GLN A 11 20.12 40.22 52.66
N ALA A 12 20.72 39.40 51.80
CA ALA A 12 20.10 38.79 50.65
C ALA A 12 19.14 37.66 51.05
N SER A 13 17.87 37.75 50.66
CA SER A 13 17.00 36.60 50.49
C SER A 13 17.18 36.08 49.07
N ARG A 14 18.06 35.08 48.95
CA ARG A 14 18.29 34.33 47.72
C ARG A 14 17.08 33.41 47.54
N GLU A 15 16.09 33.88 46.79
CA GLU A 15 15.02 33.02 46.27
C GLU A 15 15.67 31.90 45.45
N GLN A 16 15.62 30.69 46.00
CA GLN A 16 15.94 29.48 45.27
C GLN A 16 14.86 29.29 44.22
N ASN A 17 15.16 29.72 42.98
CA ASN A 17 14.51 29.19 41.79
C ASN A 17 14.86 27.70 41.68
N SER A 18 14.10 26.85 42.37
CA SER A 18 14.03 25.43 42.04
C SER A 18 13.10 25.31 40.83
N SER A 19 13.70 25.19 39.66
CA SER A 19 13.03 24.74 38.44
C SER A 19 12.19 23.50 38.76
N PRO A 20 10.94 23.38 38.28
CA PRO A 20 10.17 22.16 38.48
C PRO A 20 10.92 21.03 37.78
N THR A 21 11.40 20.08 38.58
CA THR A 21 11.93 18.80 38.14
C THR A 21 10.97 18.25 37.10
N GLN A 22 11.42 18.10 35.85
CA GLN A 22 10.68 17.38 34.82
C GLN A 22 10.39 16.01 35.41
N ALA A 23 9.14 15.78 35.81
CA ALA A 23 8.71 14.50 36.32
C ALA A 23 9.03 13.47 35.23
N SER A 24 9.88 12.50 35.57
CA SER A 24 10.15 11.36 34.70
C SER A 24 8.79 10.80 34.26
N PRO A 25 8.59 10.56 32.94
CA PRO A 25 7.30 10.09 32.46
C PRO A 25 6.91 8.83 33.25
N LEU A 26 5.73 8.87 33.87
CA LEU A 26 5.15 7.73 34.58
C LEU A 26 5.04 6.56 33.60
N VAL A 27 5.91 5.56 33.75
CA VAL A 27 5.85 4.34 32.96
C VAL A 27 4.64 3.55 33.44
N ARG A 28 3.62 3.47 32.58
CA ARG A 28 2.40 2.73 32.88
C ARG A 28 2.61 1.26 32.52
N LEU A 29 2.75 0.43 33.56
CA LEU A 29 3.00 -1.00 33.44
C LEU A 29 1.68 -1.74 33.20
N ALA A 30 1.61 -2.55 32.15
CA ALA A 30 0.48 -3.44 31.88
C ALA A 30 0.74 -4.84 32.47
N SER A 31 1.91 -5.42 32.23
CA SER A 31 2.30 -6.71 32.78
C SER A 31 3.81 -6.88 32.91
N ALA A 32 4.24 -7.76 33.80
CA ALA A 32 5.64 -8.13 33.96
C ALA A 32 5.75 -9.64 34.16
N PHE A 33 6.67 -10.28 33.42
CA PHE A 33 6.92 -11.72 33.50
C PHE A 33 8.37 -11.96 33.86
N ILE A 34 8.61 -12.98 34.67
CA ILE A 34 9.97 -13.43 34.99
C ILE A 34 10.23 -14.68 34.16
N THR A 35 11.23 -14.65 33.27
CA THR A 35 11.61 -15.85 32.53
C THR A 35 12.28 -16.84 33.49
N PRO A 36 11.81 -18.11 33.57
CA PRO A 36 12.33 -19.09 34.52
C PRO A 36 13.84 -19.33 34.38
N ASP A 37 14.32 -19.30 33.13
CA ASP A 37 15.67 -19.73 32.80
C ASP A 37 16.73 -18.63 32.95
N GLU A 38 16.35 -17.36 32.81
CA GLU A 38 17.29 -16.23 32.78
C GLU A 38 17.12 -15.23 33.92
N ARG A 39 16.09 -15.39 34.77
CA ARG A 39 15.68 -14.42 35.80
C ARG A 39 15.55 -12.98 35.25
N LYS A 40 15.23 -12.84 33.96
CA LYS A 40 14.99 -11.53 33.34
C LYS A 40 13.53 -11.14 33.55
N VAL A 41 13.32 -9.89 33.95
CA VAL A 41 11.99 -9.30 34.01
C VAL A 41 11.66 -8.72 32.65
N VAL A 42 10.69 -9.31 31.96
CA VAL A 42 10.13 -8.78 30.72
C VAL A 42 8.94 -7.91 31.09
N VAL A 43 9.02 -6.63 30.77
CA VAL A 43 8.01 -5.63 31.10
C VAL A 43 7.24 -5.22 29.84
N PHE A 44 5.91 -5.26 29.92
CA PHE A 44 5.00 -4.75 28.90
C PHE A 44 4.28 -3.52 29.45
N THR A 45 4.26 -2.45 28.67
CA THR A 45 3.60 -1.19 29.01
C THR A 45 2.21 -1.11 28.38
N ASP A 46 1.32 -0.27 28.91
CA ASP A 46 -0.06 -0.11 28.39
C ASP A 46 -0.13 0.72 27.09
N ASP A 47 1.01 1.17 26.59
CA ASP A 47 1.17 2.07 25.44
C ASP A 47 1.92 1.41 24.27
N ILE A 48 2.04 0.08 24.21
CA ILE A 48 2.77 -0.65 23.15
C ILE A 48 2.33 -0.22 21.75
N LEU A 49 1.03 -0.09 21.49
CA LEU A 49 0.52 0.38 20.20
C LEU A 49 0.96 1.82 19.92
N LEU A 50 0.89 2.71 20.91
CA LEU A 50 1.30 4.11 20.75
C LEU A 50 2.81 4.22 20.53
N ASN A 51 3.61 3.40 21.21
CA ASN A 51 5.04 3.31 21.01
C ASN A 51 5.38 2.80 19.60
N GLN A 52 4.68 1.75 19.14
CA GLN A 52 4.85 1.25 17.78
C GLN A 52 4.54 2.33 16.74
N LEU A 53 3.45 3.09 16.91
CA LEU A 53 3.03 4.11 15.93
C LEU A 53 3.87 5.40 16.00
N ARG A 54 4.27 5.85 17.19
CA ARG A 54 4.87 7.19 17.38
C ARG A 54 6.38 7.18 17.56
N ARG A 55 6.94 6.13 18.16
CA ARG A 55 8.37 6.04 18.48
C ARG A 55 9.12 5.19 17.47
N ASP A 56 8.57 4.03 17.15
CA ASP A 56 9.25 3.02 16.35
C ASP A 56 8.89 3.16 14.86
N GLY A 57 7.61 3.38 14.55
CA GLY A 57 7.08 3.62 13.20
C GLY A 57 7.90 4.61 12.38
N PRO A 58 8.09 5.87 12.83
CA PRO A 58 8.84 6.86 12.05
C PRO A 58 10.27 6.44 11.68
N LYS A 59 10.96 5.68 12.54
CA LYS A 59 12.31 5.18 12.26
C LYS A 59 12.30 4.08 11.20
N ILE A 60 11.29 3.22 11.24
CA ILE A 60 11.12 2.14 10.26
C ILE A 60 10.78 2.74 8.90
N GLU A 61 9.84 3.68 8.89
CA GLU A 61 9.42 4.42 7.72
C GLU A 61 10.59 5.16 7.05
N GLU A 62 11.40 5.90 7.81
CA GLU A 62 12.58 6.60 7.30
C GLU A 62 13.59 5.61 6.68
N SER A 63 13.82 4.47 7.32
CA SER A 63 14.72 3.45 6.80
C SER A 63 14.21 2.80 5.51
N PHE A 64 12.89 2.61 5.40
CA PHE A 64 12.24 2.13 4.19
C PHE A 64 12.37 3.15 3.07
N ASP A 65 12.03 4.42 3.31
CA ASP A 65 12.08 5.48 2.31
C ASP A 65 13.49 5.62 1.72
N ARG A 66 14.52 5.52 2.55
CA ARG A 66 15.92 5.56 2.10
C ARG A 66 16.29 4.36 1.21
N LEU A 67 15.83 3.15 1.55
CA LEU A 67 16.17 1.92 0.80
C LEU A 67 15.34 1.72 -0.46
N CYS A 68 14.12 2.27 -0.49
CA CYS A 68 13.10 2.00 -1.49
C CYS A 68 12.73 3.24 -2.32
N ALA A 69 13.45 4.35 -2.20
CA ALA A 69 13.16 5.61 -2.90
C ALA A 69 12.91 5.42 -4.42
N ASP A 70 13.81 4.70 -5.09
CA ASP A 70 13.70 4.44 -6.53
C ASP A 70 12.46 3.63 -6.88
N ASP A 71 12.10 2.65 -6.05
CA ASP A 71 10.91 1.83 -6.23
C ASP A 71 9.64 2.64 -6.00
N LEU A 72 9.59 3.44 -4.94
CA LEU A 72 8.47 4.35 -4.68
C LEU A 72 8.27 5.32 -5.84
N SER A 73 9.36 5.86 -6.41
CA SER A 73 9.28 6.74 -7.58
C SER A 73 8.70 6.01 -8.81
N LYS A 74 9.16 4.79 -9.09
CA LYS A 74 8.65 3.97 -10.21
C LYS A 74 7.18 3.60 -10.03
N LEU A 75 6.81 3.16 -8.83
CA LEU A 75 5.42 2.83 -8.45
C LEU A 75 4.52 4.06 -8.56
N SER A 76 4.96 5.19 -8.02
CA SER A 76 4.24 6.47 -8.07
C SER A 76 3.99 6.92 -9.52
N SER A 77 5.00 6.80 -10.39
CA SER A 77 4.86 7.15 -11.81
C SER A 77 3.77 6.34 -12.50
N LEU A 78 3.76 5.02 -12.33
CA LEU A 78 2.76 4.17 -12.96
C LEU A 78 1.36 4.37 -12.34
N LEU A 79 1.28 4.44 -11.01
CA LEU A 79 0.03 4.69 -10.30
C LEU A 79 -0.60 6.02 -10.73
N SER A 80 0.20 7.08 -10.86
CA SER A 80 -0.28 8.40 -11.27
C SER A 80 -0.87 8.39 -12.68
N LYS A 81 -0.27 7.63 -13.61
CA LYS A 81 -0.84 7.43 -14.96
C LYS A 81 -2.19 6.70 -14.88
N SER A 82 -2.25 5.62 -14.10
CA SER A 82 -3.48 4.85 -13.90
C SER A 82 -4.59 5.70 -13.29
N THR A 83 -4.32 6.41 -12.20
CA THR A 83 -5.32 7.24 -11.51
C THR A 83 -5.72 8.44 -12.33
N GLY A 84 -4.78 9.09 -13.03
CA GLY A 84 -5.08 10.19 -13.96
C GLY A 84 -6.06 9.76 -15.06
N LEU A 85 -5.84 8.58 -15.65
CA LEU A 85 -6.76 8.00 -16.63
C LEU A 85 -8.13 7.67 -16.02
N VAL A 86 -8.16 7.06 -14.83
CA VAL A 86 -9.41 6.71 -14.14
C VAL A 86 -10.23 7.94 -13.76
N TYR A 87 -9.61 9.00 -13.22
CA TYR A 87 -10.32 10.24 -12.89
C TYR A 87 -10.86 10.94 -14.13
N SER A 88 -10.06 10.99 -15.21
CA SER A 88 -10.50 11.55 -16.49
C SER A 88 -11.67 10.75 -17.07
N GLY A 89 -11.54 9.42 -17.03
CA GLY A 89 -12.56 8.46 -17.41
C GLY A 89 -13.86 8.61 -16.65
N LEU A 90 -13.78 8.74 -15.32
CA LEU A 90 -14.94 8.96 -14.46
C LEU A 90 -15.65 10.28 -14.78
N SER A 91 -14.89 11.35 -15.00
CA SER A 91 -15.46 12.65 -15.37
C SER A 91 -16.24 12.55 -16.68
N VAL A 92 -15.68 11.90 -17.70
CA VAL A 92 -16.36 11.70 -18.99
C VAL A 92 -17.58 10.78 -18.85
N ALA A 93 -17.45 9.67 -18.10
CA ALA A 93 -18.54 8.74 -17.87
C ALA A 93 -19.71 9.40 -17.15
N THR A 94 -19.43 10.25 -16.15
CA THR A 94 -20.45 11.01 -15.42
C THR A 94 -21.19 11.97 -16.34
N GLN A 95 -20.47 12.68 -17.21
CA GLN A 95 -21.09 13.62 -18.17
C GLN A 95 -21.94 12.90 -19.23
N LYS A 96 -21.57 11.67 -19.60
CA LYS A 96 -22.29 10.84 -20.58
C LYS A 96 -23.37 9.96 -19.94
N GLU A 97 -23.55 10.02 -18.63
CA GLU A 97 -24.43 9.10 -17.86
C GLU A 97 -24.10 7.61 -18.13
N ASP A 98 -22.82 7.31 -18.36
CA ASP A 98 -22.33 5.94 -18.55
C ASP A 98 -22.13 5.27 -17.19
N GLU A 99 -23.17 4.60 -16.71
CA GLU A 99 -23.17 3.91 -15.42
C GLU A 99 -22.11 2.81 -15.34
N LEU A 100 -21.86 2.08 -16.44
CA LEU A 100 -20.90 0.98 -16.47
C LEU A 100 -19.48 1.51 -16.23
N ARG A 101 -19.05 2.51 -17.01
CA ARG A 101 -17.72 3.10 -16.87
C ARG A 101 -17.58 3.84 -15.54
N SER A 102 -18.65 4.42 -15.02
CA SER A 102 -18.67 5.04 -13.70
C SER A 102 -18.43 4.01 -12.58
N ALA A 103 -19.10 2.85 -12.63
CA ALA A 103 -18.88 1.76 -11.69
C ALA A 103 -17.45 1.19 -11.77
N CYS A 104 -16.94 0.97 -12.99
CA CYS A 104 -15.57 0.53 -13.23
C CYS A 104 -14.54 1.53 -12.68
N ALA A 105 -14.74 2.84 -12.88
CA ALA A 105 -13.87 3.86 -12.29
C ALA A 105 -13.86 3.80 -10.76
N GLN A 106 -15.03 3.69 -10.12
CA GLN A 106 -15.13 3.62 -8.66
C GLN A 106 -14.42 2.37 -8.11
N LEU A 107 -14.55 1.22 -8.77
CA LEU A 107 -13.80 0.01 -8.42
C LEU A 107 -12.29 0.25 -8.51
N LEU A 108 -11.81 0.86 -9.60
CA LEU A 108 -10.38 1.15 -9.81
C LEU A 108 -9.83 2.21 -8.84
N LEU A 109 -10.64 3.19 -8.42
CA LEU A 109 -10.24 4.14 -7.38
C LEU A 109 -10.11 3.46 -6.00
N ASN A 110 -11.01 2.53 -5.67
CA ASN A 110 -10.88 1.72 -4.47
C ASN A 110 -9.67 0.76 -4.55
N ALA A 111 -9.37 0.26 -5.74
CA ALA A 111 -8.16 -0.51 -6.01
C ALA A 111 -6.91 0.36 -5.76
N ALA A 112 -6.90 1.63 -6.20
CA ALA A 112 -5.83 2.58 -5.92
C ALA A 112 -5.64 2.86 -4.41
N ASN A 113 -6.73 2.96 -3.65
CA ASN A 113 -6.66 3.10 -2.20
C ASN A 113 -6.05 1.85 -1.53
N SER A 114 -6.42 0.66 -2.02
CA SER A 114 -5.84 -0.60 -1.55
C SER A 114 -4.35 -0.67 -1.86
N PHE A 115 -3.92 -0.20 -3.05
CA PHE A 115 -2.51 -0.09 -3.40
C PHE A 115 -1.73 0.83 -2.44
N ALA A 116 -2.26 2.02 -2.16
CA ALA A 116 -1.65 2.97 -1.25
C ALA A 116 -1.56 2.41 0.18
N ALA A 117 -2.62 1.73 0.64
CA ALA A 117 -2.65 1.07 1.94
C ALA A 117 -1.62 -0.06 2.05
N ALA A 118 -1.51 -0.92 1.03
CA ALA A 118 -0.49 -1.98 0.99
C ALA A 118 0.93 -1.40 1.08
N THR A 119 1.18 -0.31 0.34
CA THR A 119 2.47 0.40 0.38
C THR A 119 2.75 0.99 1.75
N ALA A 120 1.77 1.65 2.38
CA ALA A 120 1.92 2.26 3.70
C ALA A 120 2.19 1.21 4.79
N VAL A 121 1.49 0.08 4.74
CA VAL A 121 1.66 -1.03 5.67
C VAL A 121 3.04 -1.67 5.51
N LEU A 122 3.51 -1.86 4.28
CA LEU A 122 4.88 -2.32 4.02
C LEU A 122 5.93 -1.31 4.56
N ARG A 123 5.72 -0.02 4.30
CA ARG A 123 6.58 1.08 4.76
C ARG A 123 6.70 1.12 6.29
N MET A 124 5.67 0.70 7.01
CA MET A 124 5.67 0.56 8.47
C MET A 124 6.33 -0.73 8.98
N GLY A 125 6.87 -1.58 8.10
CA GLY A 125 7.61 -2.80 8.46
C GLY A 125 6.76 -4.08 8.51
N TYR A 126 5.48 -4.02 8.13
CA TYR A 126 4.63 -5.20 8.06
C TYR A 126 4.79 -5.86 6.70
N VAL A 127 5.52 -6.97 6.63
CA VAL A 127 5.83 -7.64 5.34
C VAL A 127 4.83 -8.74 4.97
N LEU A 128 3.99 -9.20 5.90
CA LEU A 128 2.96 -10.21 5.62
C LEU A 128 1.64 -9.59 5.13
N GLN A 129 1.30 -8.44 5.72
CA GLN A 129 0.00 -7.79 5.53
C GLN A 129 -0.24 -7.18 4.13
N PRO A 130 0.76 -6.67 3.39
CA PRO A 130 0.52 -6.05 2.09
C PRO A 130 -0.11 -7.01 1.07
N GLY A 131 0.29 -8.29 1.07
CA GLY A 131 -0.29 -9.29 0.17
C GLY A 131 -1.80 -9.51 0.40
N ILE A 132 -2.27 -9.41 1.65
CA ILE A 132 -3.71 -9.49 1.98
C ILE A 132 -4.45 -8.29 1.37
N ILE A 133 -3.87 -7.09 1.48
CA ILE A 133 -4.48 -5.87 0.93
C ILE A 133 -4.45 -5.87 -0.60
N ILE A 134 -3.35 -6.35 -1.21
CA ILE A 134 -3.24 -6.52 -2.67
C ILE A 134 -4.31 -7.48 -3.19
N ARG A 135 -4.71 -8.51 -2.43
CA ARG A 135 -5.83 -9.38 -2.84
C ARG A 135 -7.13 -8.60 -3.05
N SER A 136 -7.46 -7.64 -2.18
CA SER A 136 -8.64 -6.79 -2.36
C SER A 136 -8.56 -5.95 -3.64
N LEU A 137 -7.36 -5.47 -3.99
CA LEU A 137 -7.11 -4.80 -5.27
C LEU A 137 -7.38 -5.74 -6.46
N LEU A 138 -6.92 -6.99 -6.39
CA LEU A 138 -7.14 -7.97 -7.46
C LEU A 138 -8.62 -8.28 -7.69
N GLU A 139 -9.43 -8.34 -6.63
CA GLU A 139 -10.89 -8.52 -6.74
C GLU A 139 -11.57 -7.32 -7.42
N ALA A 140 -11.11 -6.09 -7.12
CA ALA A 140 -11.62 -4.89 -7.78
C ALA A 140 -11.24 -4.87 -9.28
N VAL A 141 -10.00 -5.24 -9.59
CA VAL A 141 -9.52 -5.38 -10.97
C VAL A 141 -10.29 -6.46 -11.73
N SER A 142 -10.47 -7.64 -11.14
CA SER A 142 -11.18 -8.74 -11.81
C SER A 142 -12.64 -8.40 -12.07
N THR A 143 -13.30 -7.75 -11.11
CA THR A 143 -14.69 -7.29 -11.26
C THR A 143 -14.80 -6.24 -12.35
N THR A 144 -13.84 -5.30 -12.42
CA THR A 144 -13.79 -4.30 -13.49
C THR A 144 -13.64 -4.97 -14.87
N LEU A 145 -12.68 -5.88 -15.01
CA LEU A 145 -12.47 -6.63 -16.26
C LEU A 145 -13.71 -7.43 -16.66
N HIS A 146 -14.41 -8.02 -15.68
CA HIS A 146 -15.65 -8.75 -15.91
C HIS A 146 -16.76 -7.87 -16.45
N LEU A 147 -17.00 -6.71 -15.81
CA LEU A 147 -18.06 -5.79 -16.18
C LEU A 147 -17.86 -5.20 -17.58
N VAL A 148 -16.62 -4.90 -17.98
CA VAL A 148 -16.33 -4.45 -19.34
C VAL A 148 -16.63 -5.53 -20.39
N GLN A 149 -16.35 -6.79 -20.08
CA GLN A 149 -16.62 -7.93 -20.98
C GLN A 149 -18.10 -8.35 -20.98
N HIS A 150 -18.81 -8.14 -19.87
CA HIS A 150 -20.20 -8.52 -19.68
C HIS A 150 -21.03 -7.36 -19.12
N PRO A 151 -21.29 -6.30 -19.92
CA PRO A 151 -22.03 -5.12 -19.47
C PRO A 151 -23.39 -5.43 -18.83
N ASN A 152 -24.07 -6.49 -19.29
CA ASN A 152 -25.37 -6.92 -18.78
C ASN A 152 -25.34 -7.38 -17.31
N ASP A 153 -24.15 -7.70 -16.77
CA ASP A 153 -23.99 -8.09 -15.37
C ASP A 153 -23.89 -6.87 -14.41
N LEU A 154 -23.96 -5.63 -14.94
CA LEU A 154 -23.95 -4.41 -14.12
C LEU A 154 -25.06 -4.41 -13.07
N THR A 155 -26.27 -4.84 -13.42
CA THR A 155 -27.39 -4.93 -12.48
C THR A 155 -27.10 -5.94 -11.35
N ALA A 156 -26.46 -7.07 -11.66
CA ALA A 156 -26.07 -8.04 -10.64
C ALA A 156 -24.98 -7.49 -9.70
N TYR A 157 -24.05 -6.69 -10.24
CA TYR A 157 -23.06 -5.97 -9.45
C TYR A 157 -23.71 -4.94 -8.51
N GLN A 158 -24.58 -4.08 -9.04
CA GLN A 158 -25.30 -3.04 -8.29
C GLN A 158 -26.17 -3.65 -7.17
N ASN A 159 -26.74 -4.84 -7.41
CA ASN A 159 -27.55 -5.57 -6.43
C ASN A 159 -26.74 -6.50 -5.50
N HIS A 160 -25.40 -6.47 -5.56
CA HIS A 160 -24.51 -7.31 -4.76
C HIS A 160 -24.73 -8.83 -4.92
N THR A 161 -25.24 -9.28 -6.08
CA THR A 161 -25.47 -10.69 -6.39
C THR A 161 -24.44 -11.29 -7.35
N LEU A 162 -23.58 -10.44 -7.93
CA LEU A 162 -22.47 -10.88 -8.77
C LEU A 162 -21.47 -11.73 -7.98
N GLN A 163 -21.13 -12.90 -8.53
CA GLN A 163 -20.29 -13.90 -7.86
C GLN A 163 -18.81 -13.69 -8.23
N SER A 164 -17.94 -13.47 -7.25
CA SER A 164 -16.49 -13.30 -7.44
C SER A 164 -15.82 -14.39 -8.31
N PRO A 165 -16.16 -15.70 -8.19
CA PRO A 165 -15.57 -16.72 -9.07
C PRO A 165 -15.78 -16.45 -10.57
N LYS A 166 -16.90 -15.83 -10.95
CA LYS A 166 -17.16 -15.44 -12.35
C LYS A 166 -16.21 -14.32 -12.79
N THR A 167 -16.00 -13.32 -11.93
CA THR A 167 -15.15 -12.17 -12.26
C THR A 167 -13.69 -12.57 -12.40
N ILE A 168 -13.21 -13.48 -11.53
CA ILE A 168 -11.88 -14.07 -11.61
C ILE A 168 -11.71 -14.88 -12.91
N ALA A 169 -12.72 -15.66 -13.31
CA ALA A 169 -12.67 -16.42 -14.55
C ALA A 169 -12.57 -15.52 -15.79
N ALA A 170 -13.30 -14.40 -15.81
CA ALA A 170 -13.22 -13.40 -16.86
C ALA A 170 -11.85 -12.71 -16.89
N ALA A 171 -11.30 -12.35 -15.74
CA ALA A 171 -9.98 -11.72 -15.63
C ALA A 171 -8.85 -12.63 -16.14
N LYS A 172 -8.89 -13.93 -15.80
CA LYS A 172 -7.93 -14.93 -16.30
C LYS A 172 -7.90 -15.03 -17.83
N LYS A 173 -9.05 -14.86 -18.48
CA LYS A 173 -9.18 -14.88 -19.94
C LYS A 173 -8.66 -13.59 -20.57
N ALA A 174 -8.96 -12.45 -19.97
CA ALA A 174 -8.56 -11.15 -20.49
C ALA A 174 -7.06 -10.89 -20.33
N LEU A 175 -6.48 -11.27 -19.19
CA LEU A 175 -5.07 -11.04 -18.86
C LEU A 175 -4.43 -12.37 -18.44
N PRO A 176 -3.71 -13.06 -19.34
CA PRO A 176 -3.12 -14.37 -19.05
C PRO A 176 -2.31 -14.48 -17.74
N PRO A 177 -1.46 -13.49 -17.35
CA PRO A 177 -0.71 -13.61 -16.08
C PRO A 177 -1.60 -13.48 -14.83
N PHE A 178 -2.82 -12.95 -14.95
CA PHE A 178 -3.71 -12.71 -13.80
C PHE A 178 -4.00 -13.97 -12.99
N GLY A 179 -4.17 -15.11 -13.65
CA GLY A 179 -4.51 -16.36 -12.98
C GLY A 179 -3.43 -16.86 -12.03
N GLN A 180 -2.17 -16.79 -12.46
CA GLN A 180 -1.02 -17.19 -11.65
C GLN A 180 -0.84 -16.25 -10.45
N LEU A 181 -0.95 -14.94 -10.70
CA LEU A 181 -0.86 -13.91 -9.66
C LEU A 181 -1.94 -14.09 -8.58
N TYR A 182 -3.20 -14.22 -9.00
CA TYR A 182 -4.31 -14.40 -8.07
C TYR A 182 -4.15 -15.67 -7.21
N GLY A 183 -3.69 -16.77 -7.82
CA GLY A 183 -3.36 -18.01 -7.08
C GLY A 183 -2.25 -17.78 -6.05
N HIS A 184 -1.14 -17.17 -6.46
CA HIS A 184 -0.01 -16.87 -5.58
C HIS A 184 -0.43 -16.03 -4.36
N PHE A 185 -1.19 -14.95 -4.55
CA PHE A 185 -1.66 -14.12 -3.45
C PHE A 185 -2.64 -14.86 -2.54
N SER A 186 -3.47 -15.72 -3.11
CA SER A 186 -4.42 -16.52 -2.35
C SER A 186 -3.70 -17.49 -1.42
N ASP A 187 -2.75 -18.24 -1.95
CA ASP A 187 -2.08 -19.32 -1.23
C ASP A 187 -1.02 -18.80 -0.25
N SER A 188 -0.34 -17.71 -0.59
CA SER A 188 0.78 -17.19 0.20
C SER A 188 0.32 -16.25 1.32
N PHE A 189 -0.75 -15.47 1.11
CA PHE A 189 -1.11 -14.36 2.02
C PHE A 189 -2.52 -14.46 2.60
N ALA A 190 -3.50 -14.93 1.85
CA ALA A 190 -4.88 -14.97 2.33
C ALA A 190 -5.22 -16.26 3.09
N HIS A 191 -4.65 -17.39 2.66
CA HIS A 191 -4.72 -18.63 3.40
C HIS A 191 -3.59 -18.70 4.43
N ILE A 192 -3.83 -19.34 5.58
CA ILE A 192 -2.80 -19.60 6.59
C ILE A 192 -1.77 -20.58 6.02
N GLY A 193 -0.75 -20.02 5.37
CA GLY A 193 0.32 -20.75 4.70
C GLY A 193 1.65 -20.73 5.47
N GLN A 194 2.74 -21.02 4.75
CA GLN A 194 4.11 -21.03 5.28
C GLN A 194 4.47 -19.73 6.00
N LEU A 195 4.08 -18.58 5.43
CA LEU A 195 4.40 -17.25 5.94
C LEU A 195 3.73 -16.91 7.29
N HIS A 196 2.72 -17.70 7.70
CA HIS A 196 2.00 -17.52 8.96
C HIS A 196 2.57 -18.39 10.10
N LYS A 197 3.52 -19.28 9.79
CA LYS A 197 4.13 -20.20 10.78
C LYS A 197 5.30 -19.58 11.53
N SER A 198 5.72 -18.38 11.17
CA SER A 198 6.80 -17.64 11.81
C SER A 198 6.34 -16.26 12.25
N ILE A 199 6.86 -15.80 13.39
CA ILE A 199 6.73 -14.40 13.78
C ILE A 199 7.61 -13.59 12.85
N THR A 200 7.02 -12.60 12.19
CA THR A 200 7.77 -11.66 11.35
C THR A 200 7.86 -10.33 12.10
N PRO A 201 8.94 -10.09 12.86
CA PRO A 201 9.02 -8.92 13.72
C PRO A 201 9.13 -7.64 12.90
N ILE A 202 8.38 -6.62 13.34
CA ILE A 202 8.45 -5.29 12.75
C ILE A 202 9.76 -4.65 13.19
N ARG A 203 10.59 -4.26 12.23
CA ARG A 203 11.94 -3.73 12.50
C ARG A 203 12.36 -2.74 11.45
N VAL A 204 13.35 -1.92 11.81
CA VAL A 204 14.03 -1.00 10.90
C VAL A 204 14.67 -1.80 9.77
N PHE A 205 14.57 -1.28 8.55
CA PHE A 205 15.18 -1.89 7.38
C PHE A 205 16.67 -1.50 7.33
N SER A 206 17.55 -2.47 7.53
CA SER A 206 19.00 -2.30 7.34
C SER A 206 19.46 -2.63 5.93
N GLU A 207 18.74 -3.54 5.26
CA GLU A 207 19.05 -4.04 3.92
C GLU A 207 17.77 -4.54 3.22
N ARG A 208 17.90 -4.82 1.91
CA ARG A 208 16.85 -5.42 1.08
C ARG A 208 16.83 -6.93 1.27
N HIS A 209 16.05 -7.38 2.24
CA HIS A 209 15.81 -8.81 2.45
C HIS A 209 14.72 -9.33 1.51
N GLU A 210 14.69 -10.65 1.30
CA GLU A 210 13.77 -11.33 0.38
C GLU A 210 12.30 -10.92 0.54
N ALA A 211 11.78 -10.88 1.77
CA ALA A 211 10.39 -10.49 2.00
C ALA A 211 10.07 -9.05 1.54
N LEU A 212 11.03 -8.12 1.61
CA LEU A 212 10.84 -6.76 1.12
C LEU A 212 10.79 -6.78 -0.42
N GLU A 213 11.71 -7.50 -1.07
CA GLU A 213 11.74 -7.61 -2.53
C GLU A 213 10.47 -8.28 -3.11
N VAL A 214 9.97 -9.33 -2.46
CA VAL A 214 8.70 -9.98 -2.84
C VAL A 214 7.53 -9.00 -2.76
N ASN A 215 7.47 -8.19 -1.69
CA ASN A 215 6.42 -7.18 -1.55
C ASN A 215 6.56 -6.04 -2.56
N LEU A 216 7.78 -5.59 -2.86
CA LEU A 216 8.01 -4.58 -3.88
C LEU A 216 7.63 -5.10 -5.28
N SER A 217 7.99 -6.34 -5.62
CA SER A 217 7.56 -6.98 -6.87
C SER A 217 6.04 -7.11 -6.94
N SER A 218 5.40 -7.52 -5.84
CA SER A 218 3.95 -7.58 -5.70
C SER A 218 3.27 -6.23 -5.96
N LEU A 219 3.82 -5.14 -5.41
CA LEU A 219 3.35 -3.79 -5.67
C LEU A 219 3.54 -3.40 -7.14
N ARG A 220 4.69 -3.70 -7.76
CA ARG A 220 4.92 -3.40 -9.20
C ARG A 220 3.88 -4.09 -10.07
N ILE A 221 3.62 -5.37 -9.83
CA ILE A 221 2.58 -6.13 -10.53
C ILE A 221 1.19 -5.51 -10.31
N ALA A 222 0.85 -5.15 -9.07
CA ALA A 222 -0.45 -4.53 -8.76
C ALA A 222 -0.63 -3.17 -9.46
N ALA A 223 0.40 -2.32 -9.47
CA ALA A 223 0.38 -1.04 -10.18
C ALA A 223 0.20 -1.22 -11.69
N TRP A 224 0.87 -2.23 -12.27
CA TRP A 224 0.69 -2.60 -13.67
C TRP A 224 -0.72 -3.11 -13.97
N LEU A 225 -1.25 -4.02 -13.16
CA LEU A 225 -2.62 -4.54 -13.29
C LEU A 225 -3.66 -3.42 -13.26
N MET A 226 -3.46 -2.43 -12.40
CA MET A 226 -4.30 -1.23 -12.40
C MET A 226 -4.20 -0.46 -13.72
N TYR A 227 -2.98 -0.20 -14.21
CA TYR A 227 -2.77 0.56 -15.44
C TYR A 227 -3.40 -0.13 -16.65
N VAL A 228 -3.07 -1.41 -16.87
CA VAL A 228 -3.58 -2.17 -18.01
C VAL A 228 -5.11 -2.29 -17.96
N THR A 229 -5.71 -2.39 -16.78
CA THR A 229 -7.17 -2.42 -16.64
C THR A 229 -7.80 -1.06 -16.90
N ALA A 230 -7.21 0.02 -16.39
CA ALA A 230 -7.67 1.38 -16.66
C ALA A 230 -7.60 1.72 -18.15
N GLU A 231 -6.52 1.32 -18.83
CA GLU A 231 -6.35 1.50 -20.28
C GLU A 231 -7.43 0.77 -21.09
N LEU A 232 -7.83 -0.43 -20.67
CA LEU A 232 -8.95 -1.13 -21.33
C LEU A 232 -10.27 -0.38 -21.17
N VAL A 233 -10.61 -0.01 -19.92
CA VAL A 233 -11.90 0.63 -19.59
C VAL A 233 -12.05 1.98 -20.30
N PHE A 234 -10.96 2.75 -20.35
CA PHE A 234 -10.93 4.12 -20.86
C PHE A 234 -10.07 4.27 -22.11
N ASN A 235 -10.03 3.23 -22.95
CA ASN A 235 -9.18 3.21 -24.15
C ASN A 235 -9.44 4.40 -25.07
N GLU A 236 -10.69 4.86 -25.16
CA GLU A 236 -11.11 6.03 -25.96
C GLU A 236 -10.41 7.34 -25.56
N LEU A 237 -9.85 7.41 -24.34
CA LEU A 237 -9.13 8.57 -23.84
C LEU A 237 -7.61 8.47 -24.07
N VAL A 238 -7.12 7.33 -24.57
CA VAL A 238 -5.70 7.04 -24.71
C VAL A 238 -5.30 7.17 -26.18
N THR A 239 -4.48 8.19 -26.48
CA THR A 239 -4.04 8.46 -27.86
C THR A 239 -3.11 7.37 -28.42
N ALA A 240 -2.30 6.75 -27.57
CA ALA A 240 -1.38 5.69 -27.94
C ALA A 240 -1.47 4.54 -26.90
N PRO A 241 -2.42 3.61 -27.07
CA PRO A 241 -2.59 2.48 -26.16
C PRO A 241 -1.33 1.60 -26.13
N ARG A 242 -0.95 1.12 -24.94
CA ARG A 242 0.24 0.28 -24.73
C ARG A 242 -0.07 -1.21 -24.77
N TYR A 243 -1.27 -1.60 -24.36
CA TYR A 243 -1.69 -2.99 -24.17
C TYR A 243 -2.94 -3.34 -24.97
N TRP A 244 -3.89 -2.42 -25.07
CA TRP A 244 -5.20 -2.71 -25.67
C TRP A 244 -5.40 -1.95 -26.96
N HIS A 245 -5.50 -2.70 -28.06
CA HIS A 245 -5.73 -2.14 -29.39
C HIS A 245 -7.15 -2.44 -29.87
N PRO A 246 -7.84 -1.45 -30.46
CA PRO A 246 -9.18 -1.65 -30.98
C PRO A 246 -9.17 -2.63 -32.15
N VAL A 247 -10.17 -3.52 -32.18
CA VAL A 247 -10.47 -4.44 -33.28
C VAL A 247 -11.95 -4.31 -33.63
N ASP A 248 -12.42 -4.94 -34.72
CA ASP A 248 -13.81 -4.84 -35.19
C ASP A 248 -14.85 -5.03 -34.09
N GLN A 249 -14.58 -5.94 -33.14
CA GLN A 249 -15.40 -6.16 -31.95
C GLN A 249 -14.56 -6.12 -30.69
N GLY A 250 -14.43 -4.92 -30.11
CA GLY A 250 -13.80 -4.71 -28.81
C GLY A 250 -12.31 -4.44 -28.89
N TYR A 251 -11.54 -5.06 -28.00
CA TYR A 251 -10.11 -4.80 -27.84
C TYR A 251 -9.32 -6.10 -27.78
N LYS A 252 -8.11 -6.07 -28.33
CA LYS A 252 -7.15 -7.16 -28.25
C LYS A 252 -5.97 -6.77 -27.37
N TYR A 253 -5.59 -7.67 -26.46
CA TYR A 253 -4.35 -7.54 -25.69
C TYR A 253 -3.16 -7.85 -26.60
N GLU A 254 -2.43 -6.82 -26.99
CA GLU A 254 -1.31 -6.92 -27.95
C GLU A 254 -0.22 -5.89 -27.62
N PRO A 255 0.46 -6.01 -26.46
CA PRO A 255 1.58 -5.13 -26.16
C PRO A 255 2.73 -5.31 -27.16
N SER A 256 3.45 -4.22 -27.44
CA SER A 256 4.65 -4.25 -28.28
C SER A 256 5.79 -5.05 -27.62
N GLU A 257 6.80 -5.44 -28.41
CA GLU A 257 7.98 -6.12 -27.86
C GLU A 257 8.76 -5.23 -26.87
N GLU A 258 8.84 -3.92 -27.13
CA GLU A 258 9.42 -2.95 -26.20
C GLU A 258 8.63 -2.92 -24.88
N GLU A 259 7.31 -2.97 -24.95
CA GLU A 259 6.45 -2.98 -23.77
C GLU A 259 6.60 -4.28 -22.96
N LYS A 260 6.70 -5.43 -23.64
CA LYS A 260 6.98 -6.72 -22.99
C LYS A 260 8.34 -6.72 -22.30
N GLU A 261 9.36 -6.14 -22.92
CA GLU A 261 10.69 -6.04 -22.34
C GLU A 261 10.69 -5.08 -21.13
N TRP A 262 10.01 -3.94 -21.25
CA TRP A 262 9.79 -3.05 -20.13
C TRP A 262 9.09 -3.77 -18.96
N MET A 263 8.07 -4.59 -19.23
CA MET A 263 7.37 -5.36 -18.20
C MET A 263 8.31 -6.31 -17.46
N LYS A 264 9.18 -7.04 -18.16
CA LYS A 264 10.16 -7.95 -17.52
C LYS A 264 11.09 -7.19 -16.58
N ILE A 265 11.65 -6.07 -17.05
CA ILE A 265 12.53 -5.20 -16.25
C ILE A 265 11.76 -4.63 -15.06
N PHE A 266 10.53 -4.17 -15.29
CA PHE A 266 9.71 -3.54 -14.28
C PHE A 266 9.29 -4.51 -13.18
N PHE A 267 8.91 -5.74 -13.51
CA PHE A 267 8.58 -6.76 -12.52
C PHE A 267 9.80 -7.30 -11.78
N GLN A 268 11.02 -7.04 -12.29
CA GLN A 268 12.26 -7.62 -11.80
C GLN A 268 12.19 -9.15 -11.75
N MET A 269 11.50 -9.73 -12.73
CA MET A 269 11.47 -11.19 -12.89
C MET A 269 12.85 -11.59 -13.43
N SER A 270 13.70 -12.15 -12.57
CA SER A 270 14.76 -13.04 -13.06
C SER A 270 14.09 -14.17 -13.86
N ASP A 271 14.73 -14.67 -14.92
CA ASP A 271 14.23 -15.68 -15.89
C ASP A 271 13.86 -17.07 -15.30
N ALA A 272 13.22 -17.10 -14.13
CA ALA A 272 12.77 -18.28 -13.42
C ALA A 272 11.27 -18.13 -13.12
N ILE A 273 10.46 -18.19 -14.18
CA ILE A 273 9.14 -18.84 -14.18
C ILE A 273 9.09 -19.76 -15.39
#